data_AF-A0A931U1F2-F1
#
_entry.id   AF-A0A931U1F2-F1
#
_cell.length_a   1.000
_cell.length_b   1.000
_cell.length_c   1.000
_cell.angle_alpha   90.00
_cell.angle_beta   90.00
_cell.angle_gamma   90.00
#
_symmetry.space_group_name_H-M   'P 1'
#
loop_
_entity.id
_entity.type
_entity.pdbx_description
1 polymer ?
#
loop_
_entity_poly.entity_id
_entity_poly.type
_entity_poly.pdbx_seq_one_letter_code
_entity_poly.pdbx_strand_id
1 'polypeptide(L)'
;MDPRLFAQAVVGSVLNGGVYGIVAPGLALIFGVMRIINFAHGTFMMLAMYLSFWAFTLAGVDPYLSVVLTVPTLFVIGVLVQRYLINYVLGAPEHTQLLLTLG
;
A
#
# COMPACT_ATOMS: atom_id res chain seq x y z
N MET A 1 -23.62 10.87 -25.60
CA MET A 1 -22.42 10.82 -24.75
C MET A 1 -21.35 11.63 -25.43
N ASP A 2 -20.79 12.64 -24.78
CA ASP A 2 -19.74 13.45 -25.41
C ASP A 2 -18.51 12.58 -25.65
N PRO A 3 -17.99 12.50 -26.88
CA PRO A 3 -16.84 11.63 -27.21
C PRO A 3 -15.59 11.98 -26.40
N ARG A 4 -15.49 13.23 -25.91
CA ARG A 4 -14.43 13.71 -25.03
C ARG A 4 -14.52 13.10 -23.62
N LEU A 5 -15.73 13.00 -23.06
CA LEU A 5 -15.95 12.35 -21.76
C LEU A 5 -15.64 10.85 -21.82
N PHE A 6 -16.02 10.20 -22.92
CA PHE A 6 -15.70 8.79 -23.13
C PHE A 6 -14.18 8.57 -23.20
N ALA A 7 -13.46 9.38 -23.98
CA ALA A 7 -12.00 9.30 -24.06
C ALA A 7 -11.32 9.54 -22.69
N GLN A 8 -11.78 10.54 -21.94
CA GLN A 8 -11.27 10.81 -20.58
C GLN A 8 -11.55 9.65 -19.61
N ALA A 9 -12.74 9.04 -19.66
CA ALA A 9 -13.07 7.91 -18.81
C ALA A 9 -12.20 6.68 -19.11
N VAL A 10 -11.91 6.41 -20.38
CA VAL A 10 -11.00 5.32 -20.79
C VAL A 10 -9.59 5.59 -20.30
N VAL A 11 -9.06 6.80 -20.52
CA VAL A 11 -7.71 7.17 -20.04
C VAL A 11 -7.63 7.10 -18.51
N GLY A 12 -8.61 7.66 -17.80
CA GLY A 12 -8.65 7.64 -16.34
C GLY A 12 -8.75 6.23 -15.76
N SER A 13 -9.51 5.33 -16.38
CA SER A 13 -9.63 3.94 -15.93
C SER A 13 -8.35 3.14 -16.22
N VAL A 14 -7.67 3.36 -17.34
CA VAL A 14 -6.37 2.73 -17.63
C VAL A 14 -5.30 3.19 -16.65
N LEU A 15 -5.22 4.48 -16.34
CA LEU A 15 -4.25 5.01 -15.39
C LEU A 15 -4.46 4.45 -13.98
N ASN A 16 -5.71 4.47 -13.48
CA ASN A 16 -6.03 3.88 -12.18
C ASN A 16 -5.83 2.35 -12.18
N GLY A 17 -6.20 1.68 -13.27
CA GLY A 17 -5.95 0.26 -13.45
C GLY A 17 -4.46 -0.08 -13.41
N GLY A 18 -3.59 0.77 -13.96
CA GLY A 18 -2.14 0.64 -13.85
C GLY A 18 -1.64 0.77 -12.41
N VAL A 19 -2.15 1.73 -11.64
CA VAL A 19 -1.82 1.88 -10.21
C VAL A 19 -2.20 0.62 -9.44
N TYR A 20 -3.43 0.14 -9.57
CA TYR A 20 -3.86 -1.11 -8.91
C TYR A 20 -3.12 -2.35 -9.44
N GLY A 21 -2.74 -2.34 -10.72
CA GLY A 21 -1.97 -3.40 -11.36
C GLY A 21 -0.55 -3.54 -10.82
N ILE A 22 0.06 -2.44 -10.35
CA ILE A 22 1.38 -2.47 -9.68
C ILE A 22 1.24 -2.84 -8.20
N VAL A 23 0.13 -2.50 -7.58
CA VAL A 23 -0.16 -2.87 -6.18
C VAL A 23 -0.37 -4.38 -6.03
N ALA A 24 -1.12 -5.00 -6.93
CA ALA A 24 -1.45 -6.42 -6.91
C ALA A 24 -0.24 -7.37 -6.76
N PRO A 25 0.85 -7.24 -7.54
CA PRO A 25 2.02 -8.11 -7.39
C PRO A 25 2.71 -7.93 -6.03
N GLY A 26 2.63 -6.75 -5.39
CA GLY A 26 3.18 -6.56 -4.04
C GLY A 26 2.52 -7.48 -3.02
N LEU A 27 1.19 -7.53 -3.03
CA LEU A 27 0.43 -8.47 -2.21
C LEU A 27 0.73 -9.93 -2.62
N ALA A 28 0.73 -10.23 -3.92
CA ALA A 28 1.01 -11.58 -4.43
C ALA A 28 2.40 -12.10 -4.06
N LEU A 29 3.42 -11.24 -3.97
CA LEU A 29 4.77 -11.62 -3.54
C LEU A 29 4.82 -11.96 -2.06
N ILE A 30 4.15 -11.17 -1.21
CA ILE A 30 4.02 -11.46 0.24
C ILE A 30 3.41 -12.85 0.44
N PHE A 31 2.33 -13.11 -0.29
CA PHE A 31 1.65 -14.39 -0.30
C PHE A 31 2.50 -15.54 -0.84
N GLY A 32 3.15 -15.34 -1.98
CA GLY A 32 3.92 -16.37 -2.66
C GLY A 32 5.12 -16.84 -1.86
N VAL A 33 5.74 -15.93 -1.10
CA VAL A 33 6.92 -16.23 -0.28
C VAL A 33 6.54 -16.75 1.10
N MET A 34 5.64 -16.07 1.83
CA MET A 34 5.33 -16.42 3.22
C MET A 34 4.15 -17.40 3.36
N ARG A 35 3.29 -17.54 2.34
CA ARG A 35 2.01 -18.27 2.40
C ARG A 35 1.03 -17.75 3.47
N ILE A 36 1.10 -16.45 3.80
CA ILE A 36 0.26 -15.80 4.83
C ILE A 36 -0.57 -14.69 4.18
N ILE A 37 -1.87 -14.64 4.53
CA ILE A 37 -2.78 -13.53 4.21
C ILE A 37 -2.48 -12.31 5.07
N ASN A 38 -1.78 -11.34 4.50
CA ASN A 38 -1.50 -10.05 5.14
C ASN A 38 -2.58 -9.03 4.78
N PHE A 39 -3.58 -8.86 5.66
CA PHE A 39 -4.63 -7.85 5.50
C PHE A 39 -4.15 -6.41 5.77
N ALA A 40 -3.04 -6.24 6.51
CA ALA A 40 -2.47 -4.93 6.81
C ALA A 40 -1.92 -4.21 5.57
N HIS A 41 -1.73 -4.91 4.44
CA HIS A 41 -1.29 -4.31 3.19
C HIS A 41 -2.14 -3.10 2.76
N GLY A 42 -3.47 -3.19 2.91
CA GLY A 42 -4.38 -2.07 2.62
C GLY A 42 -4.16 -0.90 3.59
N THR A 43 -3.94 -1.19 4.87
CA THR A 43 -3.65 -0.19 5.90
C THR A 43 -2.33 0.53 5.62
N PHE A 44 -1.28 -0.19 5.18
CA PHE A 44 -0.01 0.42 4.77
C PHE A 44 -0.16 1.34 3.56
N MET A 45 -0.99 0.96 2.58
CA MET A 45 -1.31 1.82 1.45
C MET A 45 -2.02 3.10 1.90
N MET A 46 -3.03 2.99 2.76
CA MET A 46 -3.71 4.16 3.31
C MET A 46 -2.73 5.06 4.07
N LEU A 47 -1.83 4.49 4.88
CA LEU A 47 -0.79 5.22 5.59
C LEU A 47 0.12 6.00 4.62
N ALA A 48 0.48 5.40 3.47
CA ALA A 48 1.25 6.06 2.41
C ALA A 48 0.52 7.29 1.88
N MET A 49 -0.77 7.13 1.57
CA MET A 49 -1.62 8.18 1.01
C MET A 49 -1.75 9.34 2.02
N TYR A 50 -2.00 9.03 3.29
CA TYR A 50 -2.09 10.05 4.34
C TYR A 50 -0.76 10.76 4.59
N LEU A 51 0.36 10.05 4.59
CA LEU A 51 1.68 10.69 4.73
C LEU A 51 1.95 11.67 3.59
N SER A 52 1.64 11.29 2.34
CA SER A 52 1.77 12.19 1.19
C SER A 52 0.81 13.37 1.28
N PHE A 53 -0.43 13.15 1.72
CA PHE A 53 -1.42 14.20 1.93
C PHE A 53 -0.95 15.21 2.98
N TRP A 54 -0.49 14.75 4.14
CA TRP A 54 0.01 15.61 5.21
C TRP A 54 1.29 16.34 4.82
N ALA A 55 2.20 15.68 4.07
CA ALA A 55 3.39 16.34 3.54
C ALA A 55 3.02 17.51 2.61
N PHE A 56 1.99 17.35 1.77
CA PHE A 56 1.47 18.43 0.94
C PHE A 56 0.77 19.53 1.77
N THR A 57 -0.13 19.16 2.69
CA THR A 57 -0.92 20.12 3.48
C THR A 57 -0.10 20.93 4.48
N LEU A 58 0.87 20.30 5.17
CA LEU A 58 1.66 20.96 6.23
C LEU A 58 2.92 21.62 5.69
N ALA A 59 3.62 20.98 4.76
CA ALA A 59 4.92 21.43 4.30
C ALA A 59 4.89 22.02 2.87
N GLY A 60 3.73 22.02 2.20
CA GLY A 60 3.60 22.52 0.83
C GLY A 60 4.42 21.73 -0.20
N VAL A 61 4.87 20.52 0.16
CA VAL A 61 5.70 19.69 -0.71
C VAL A 61 4.83 19.13 -1.82
N ASP A 62 5.25 19.31 -3.07
CA ASP A 62 4.56 18.78 -4.23
C ASP A 62 4.30 17.26 -4.07
N PRO A 63 3.11 16.73 -4.39
CA PRO A 63 2.77 15.32 -4.21
C PRO A 63 3.70 14.34 -4.95
N TYR A 64 4.37 14.78 -6.02
CA TYR A 64 5.37 13.96 -6.70
C TYR A 64 6.70 13.92 -5.94
N LEU A 65 7.09 15.03 -5.30
CA LEU A 65 8.27 15.07 -4.43
C LEU A 65 8.04 14.40 -3.09
N SER A 66 6.80 14.35 -2.60
CA SER A 66 6.48 13.69 -1.33
C SER A 66 6.82 12.20 -1.35
N VAL A 67 6.83 11.56 -2.53
CA VAL A 67 7.26 10.17 -2.74
C VAL A 67 8.66 9.90 -2.17
N VAL A 68 9.58 10.87 -2.32
CA VAL A 68 10.96 10.74 -1.84
C VAL A 68 11.01 10.65 -0.31
N LEU A 69 10.06 11.27 0.39
CA LEU A 69 9.96 11.20 1.85
C LEU A 69 9.12 10.01 2.31
N THR A 70 8.00 9.75 1.64
CA THR A 70 7.04 8.73 2.06
C THR A 70 7.56 7.32 1.85
N VAL A 71 8.25 7.04 0.74
CA VAL A 71 8.78 5.70 0.45
C VAL A 71 9.80 5.24 1.52
N PRO A 72 10.84 6.01 1.87
CA PRO A 72 11.77 5.63 2.93
C PRO A 72 11.09 5.49 4.30
N THR A 73 10.18 6.42 4.63
CA THR A 73 9.48 6.41 5.92
C THR A 73 8.63 5.15 6.07
N LEU A 74 7.84 4.80 5.03
CA LEU A 74 7.02 3.60 5.04
C LEU A 74 7.85 2.33 4.97
N PHE A 75 8.98 2.34 4.26
CA PHE A 75 9.89 1.21 4.23
C PHE A 75 10.41 0.90 5.64
N VAL A 76 10.84 1.92 6.39
CA VAL A 76 11.28 1.76 7.79
C VAL A 76 10.14 1.22 8.66
N ILE A 77 8.94 1.81 8.58
CA ILE A 77 7.77 1.35 9.34
C ILE A 77 7.44 -0.11 8.99
N GLY A 78 7.42 -0.45 7.70
CA GLY A 78 7.15 -1.80 7.21
C GLY A 78 8.18 -2.81 7.69
N VAL A 79 9.47 -2.47 7.69
CA VAL A 79 10.54 -3.32 8.23
C VAL A 79 10.37 -3.54 9.74
N LEU A 80 10.02 -2.49 10.49
CA LEU A 80 9.76 -2.63 11.93
C LEU A 80 8.58 -3.56 12.19
N VAL A 81 7.46 -3.37 11.48
CA VAL A 81 6.28 -4.24 11.63
C VAL A 81 6.60 -5.68 11.21
N GLN A 82 7.29 -5.87 10.08
CA GLN A 82 7.70 -7.19 9.63
C GLN A 82 8.58 -7.89 10.67
N ARG A 83 9.55 -7.18 11.24
CA ARG A 83 10.53 -7.74 12.18
C ARG A 83 9.94 -8.05 13.55
N TYR A 84 9.05 -7.21 14.07
CA TYR A 84 8.54 -7.32 15.44
C TYR A 84 7.18 -7.99 15.55
N LEU A 85 6.28 -7.78 14.59
CA LEU A 85 4.92 -8.35 14.63
C LEU A 85 4.83 -9.61 13.78
N ILE A 86 5.16 -9.51 12.49
CA ILE A 86 4.96 -10.62 11.54
C ILE A 86 5.88 -11.79 11.87
N ASN A 87 7.19 -11.57 12.04
CA ASN A 87 8.15 -12.63 12.37
C ASN A 87 7.85 -13.32 13.72
N TYR A 88 7.19 -12.63 14.65
CA TYR A 88 6.81 -13.22 15.95
C TYR A 88 5.67 -14.23 15.81
N VAL A 89 4.74 -13.97 14.87
CA VAL A 89 3.52 -14.78 14.67
C VAL A 89 3.64 -15.75 13.49
N LEU A 90 4.76 -15.72 12.76
CA LEU A 90 5.06 -16.63 11.65
C LEU A 90 5.03 -18.12 12.06
N GLY A 91 5.34 -18.44 13.32
CA GLY A 91 5.25 -19.80 13.87
C GLY A 91 3.89 -20.16 14.48
N ALA A 92 2.96 -19.21 14.58
CA ALA A 92 1.62 -19.41 15.12
C ALA A 92 0.65 -19.89 14.04
N PRO A 93 -0.45 -20.58 14.40
CA PRO A 93 -1.43 -21.05 13.42
C PRO A 93 -2.11 -19.91 12.66
N GLU A 94 -2.54 -20.19 11.42
CA GLU A 94 -2.99 -19.20 10.42
C GLU A 94 -4.08 -18.23 10.93
N HIS A 95 -5.00 -18.70 11.77
CA HIS A 95 -6.03 -17.84 12.37
C HIS A 95 -5.46 -16.71 13.24
N THR A 96 -4.33 -16.94 13.91
CA THR A 96 -3.67 -15.92 14.75
C THR A 96 -2.97 -14.87 13.88
N GLN A 97 -2.39 -15.29 12.75
CA GLN A 97 -1.77 -14.39 11.79
C GLN A 97 -2.81 -13.47 11.13
N LEU A 98 -3.99 -14.03 10.82
CA LEU A 98 -5.13 -13.28 10.31
C LEU A 98 -5.62 -12.23 11.33
N LEU A 99 -5.81 -12.62 12.59
CA LEU A 99 -6.26 -11.70 13.64
C LEU A 99 -5.28 -10.54 13.87
N LEU A 100 -3.97 -10.80 13.80
CA LEU A 100 -2.95 -9.75 13.96
C LEU A 100 -2.95 -8.74 12.80
N THR A 101 -3.22 -9.19 11.58
CA THR A 101 -3.17 -8.32 10.38
C THR A 101 -4.50 -7.64 10.07
N LEU A 102 -5.59 -8.08 10.70
CA LEU A 102 -6.92 -7.48 10.64
C LEU A 102 -7.16 -6.42 11.73
N GLY A 103 -6.46 -6.52 12.87
CA GLY A 103 -6.50 -5.56 13.98
C GLY A 103 -5.60 -4.36 13.77
#